data_AF-A0A352ACE2-F1
#
_entry.id   AF-A0A352ACE2-F1
#
_cell.length_a   1.000
_cell.length_b   1.000
_cell.length_c   1.000
_cell.angle_alpha   90.00
_cell.angle_beta   90.00
_cell.angle_gamma   90.00
#
_symmetry.space_group_name_H-M   'P 1'
#
loop_
_entity.id
_entity.type
_entity.pdbx_description
1 polymer ?
#
loop_
_entity_poly.entity_id
_entity_poly.type
_entity_poly.pdbx_seq_one_letter_code
_entity_poly.pdbx_strand_id
1 'polypeptide(L)'
;MRRILYSLTGILLGSGLLANLSTQAATLQFNPVLPNFNTANFDSDASISDNSFFSLIPGTRFVYEGEKVDAETGESILERDTIFVTFNTKNILGVTTRVVKHAAYVNNVLVEDTIDWYAQDTDGNVWYMGEFATNFEYDDEGNLIGTNNDGSWSAGVNGALPGYIMEANPQVGDNYYQEFAPNDGALDQAKVFSIGESVSIGLGDFNVLKTLETTELDPDVLEFKNYAPGIGLILVEENLDEDLEPEFTSELVSIETVSAESIPEPTGVLGLLGVGLFCWRRQRSKAISA
;
A
#
# COMPACT_ATOMS: atom_id res chain seq x y z
N MET A 1 -7.85 -2.09 0.31
CA MET A 1 -7.34 -0.91 1.07
C MET A 1 -8.48 0.01 1.51
N ARG A 2 -8.90 -0.07 2.79
CA ARG A 2 -9.88 0.86 3.37
C ARG A 2 -9.19 2.20 3.66
N ARG A 3 -9.05 3.05 2.64
CA ARG A 3 -9.06 4.49 2.89
C ARG A 3 -10.48 4.87 3.33
N ILE A 4 -10.83 4.54 4.57
CA ILE A 4 -11.91 5.23 5.27
C ILE A 4 -11.36 6.62 5.53
N LEU A 5 -11.40 7.47 4.51
CA LEU A 5 -11.51 8.88 4.77
C LEU A 5 -12.88 9.09 5.39
N TYR A 6 -12.86 9.76 6.54
CA TYR A 6 -14.03 10.28 7.22
C TYR A 6 -14.92 10.99 6.19
N SER A 7 -16.03 10.36 5.79
CA SER A 7 -17.10 11.05 5.09
C SER A 7 -17.63 12.13 6.04
N LEU A 8 -17.18 13.38 5.88
CA LEU A 8 -17.84 14.54 6.45
C LEU A 8 -19.23 14.64 5.80
N THR A 9 -20.21 13.96 6.41
CA THR A 9 -21.61 14.06 6.03
C THR A 9 -22.15 15.42 6.47
N GLY A 10 -21.88 16.45 5.68
CA GLY A 10 -22.57 17.73 5.71
C GLY A 10 -23.92 17.61 5.01
N ILE A 11 -25.01 17.46 5.79
CA ILE A 11 -26.38 17.53 5.29
C ILE A 11 -26.64 18.97 4.78
N LEU A 12 -26.65 19.16 3.46
CA LEU A 12 -27.29 20.33 2.85
C LEU A 12 -28.63 19.91 2.20
N LEU A 13 -29.73 20.23 2.89
CA LEU A 13 -31.07 20.17 2.32
C LEU A 13 -31.28 21.34 1.35
N GLY A 14 -31.10 21.08 0.05
CA GLY A 14 -31.41 22.01 -1.03
C GLY A 14 -32.56 21.49 -1.90
N SER A 15 -33.74 22.05 -1.75
CA SER A 15 -34.96 21.67 -2.48
C SER A 15 -34.99 22.18 -3.93
N GLY A 16 -34.94 21.24 -4.89
CA GLY A 16 -35.76 21.22 -6.12
C GLY A 16 -35.30 22.03 -7.34
N LEU A 17 -35.10 21.34 -8.47
CA LEU A 17 -35.92 21.49 -9.69
C LEU A 17 -35.57 20.36 -10.69
N LEU A 18 -36.59 19.65 -11.16
CA LEU A 18 -36.48 18.57 -12.15
C LEU A 18 -36.07 19.10 -13.52
N ALA A 19 -34.97 18.57 -14.07
CA ALA A 19 -34.70 18.55 -15.50
C ALA A 19 -34.33 17.12 -15.92
N ASN A 20 -35.21 16.49 -16.70
CA ASN A 20 -34.93 15.21 -17.35
C ASN A 20 -33.88 15.43 -18.44
N LEU A 21 -32.62 15.18 -18.13
CA LEU A 21 -31.59 14.88 -19.11
C LEU A 21 -31.35 13.37 -19.05
N SER A 22 -31.68 12.68 -20.13
CA SER A 22 -31.25 11.30 -20.33
C SER A 22 -29.74 11.31 -20.58
N THR A 23 -28.95 11.28 -19.51
CA THR A 23 -27.54 10.91 -19.58
C THR A 23 -27.47 9.40 -19.76
N GLN A 24 -26.95 8.97 -20.91
CA GLN A 24 -26.52 7.59 -21.06
C GLN A 24 -25.22 7.48 -20.28
N ALA A 25 -25.32 7.30 -18.96
CA ALA A 25 -24.21 6.90 -18.13
C ALA A 25 -23.76 5.52 -18.65
N ALA A 26 -22.65 5.50 -19.40
CA ALA A 26 -21.92 4.27 -19.60
C ALA A 26 -21.39 3.89 -18.22
N THR A 27 -22.07 2.99 -17.53
CA THR A 27 -21.57 2.40 -16.28
C THR A 27 -20.14 1.92 -16.53
N LEU A 28 -19.17 2.46 -15.79
CA LEU A 28 -17.79 2.00 -15.84
C LEU A 28 -17.79 0.53 -15.45
N GLN A 29 -17.73 -0.36 -16.45
CA GLN A 29 -17.79 -1.79 -16.20
C GLN A 29 -16.38 -2.28 -15.86
N PHE A 30 -16.24 -2.78 -14.63
CA PHE A 30 -15.09 -3.56 -14.21
C PHE A 30 -15.40 -5.05 -14.40
N ASN A 31 -14.51 -5.73 -15.13
CA ASN A 31 -14.52 -7.19 -15.30
C ASN A 31 -13.07 -7.65 -15.12
N PRO A 32 -12.54 -7.60 -13.89
CA PRO A 32 -11.14 -7.86 -13.62
C PRO A 32 -10.80 -9.31 -13.95
N VAL A 33 -9.63 -9.50 -14.56
CA VAL A 33 -9.03 -10.82 -14.71
C VAL A 33 -8.25 -11.13 -13.44
N LEU A 34 -8.51 -12.29 -12.83
CA LEU A 34 -7.63 -12.81 -11.79
C LEU A 34 -6.42 -13.50 -12.46
N PRO A 35 -5.20 -13.02 -12.25
CA PRO A 35 -4.03 -13.65 -12.83
C PRO A 35 -3.82 -15.07 -12.30
N ASN A 36 -3.34 -15.98 -13.16
CA ASN A 36 -3.08 -17.35 -12.77
C ASN A 36 -1.71 -17.47 -12.08
N PHE A 37 -1.71 -17.39 -10.75
CA PHE A 37 -0.49 -17.47 -9.95
C PHE A 37 0.20 -18.84 -10.07
N ASN A 38 1.51 -18.81 -10.34
CA ASN A 38 2.36 -20.00 -10.31
C ASN A 38 3.75 -19.66 -9.76
N THR A 39 4.12 -20.28 -8.64
CA THR A 39 5.43 -20.08 -7.99
C THR A 39 6.62 -20.40 -8.91
N ALA A 40 6.43 -21.25 -9.93
CA ALA A 40 7.46 -21.58 -10.91
C ALA A 40 7.83 -20.43 -11.85
N ASN A 41 7.04 -19.36 -11.88
CA ASN A 41 7.31 -18.17 -12.69
C ASN A 41 8.21 -17.16 -11.98
N PHE A 42 8.71 -17.47 -10.78
CA PHE A 42 9.53 -16.57 -9.96
C PHE A 42 10.95 -17.09 -9.81
N ASP A 43 11.93 -16.23 -10.09
CA ASP A 43 13.33 -16.51 -9.83
C ASP A 43 13.71 -16.17 -8.37
N SER A 44 14.93 -16.53 -7.97
CA SER A 44 15.41 -16.33 -6.60
C SER A 44 15.50 -14.87 -6.15
N ASP A 45 15.53 -13.94 -7.10
CA ASP A 45 15.64 -12.49 -6.91
C ASP A 45 14.32 -11.74 -7.12
N ALA A 46 13.17 -12.43 -7.19
CA ALA A 46 11.84 -11.86 -7.35
C ALA A 46 11.47 -10.70 -6.38
N SER A 47 12.19 -10.55 -5.26
CA SER A 47 12.06 -9.42 -4.33
C SER A 47 12.69 -8.10 -4.81
N ILE A 48 13.23 -8.07 -6.02
CA ILE A 48 13.71 -6.88 -6.71
C ILE A 48 12.87 -6.77 -7.97
N SER A 49 12.37 -5.57 -8.24
CA SER A 49 11.57 -5.27 -9.44
C SER A 49 12.26 -4.16 -10.24
N ASP A 50 12.50 -4.45 -11.50
CA ASP A 50 12.93 -3.49 -12.52
C ASP A 50 11.76 -2.99 -13.39
N ASN A 51 10.51 -3.34 -13.03
CA ASN A 51 9.32 -2.87 -13.72
C ASN A 51 9.32 -1.33 -13.78
N SER A 52 9.06 -0.78 -14.97
CA SER A 52 9.17 0.66 -15.24
C SER A 52 8.20 1.52 -14.42
N PHE A 53 7.09 0.95 -13.94
CA PHE A 53 6.07 1.67 -13.18
C PHE A 53 5.99 1.24 -11.71
N PHE A 54 6.72 0.20 -11.30
CA PHE A 54 6.69 -0.29 -9.92
C PHE A 54 8.04 -0.91 -9.52
N SER A 55 9.02 -0.03 -9.28
CA SER A 55 10.36 -0.46 -8.89
C SER A 55 10.44 -0.80 -7.41
N LEU A 56 11.12 -1.91 -7.09
CA LEU A 56 11.31 -2.39 -5.71
C LEU A 56 12.79 -2.33 -5.30
N ILE A 57 13.45 -1.22 -5.60
CA ILE A 57 14.85 -0.98 -5.19
C ILE A 57 14.90 -0.75 -3.68
N PRO A 58 15.58 -1.62 -2.90
CA PRO A 58 15.66 -1.47 -1.44
C PRO A 58 16.37 -0.18 -1.03
N GLY A 59 15.86 0.46 0.03
CA GLY A 59 16.33 1.74 0.52
C GLY A 59 15.62 2.94 -0.12
N THR A 60 14.76 2.73 -1.11
CA THR A 60 14.00 3.83 -1.74
C THR A 60 12.83 4.24 -0.85
N ARG A 61 12.72 5.53 -0.58
CA ARG A 61 11.64 6.15 0.18
C ARG A 61 10.92 7.16 -0.70
N PHE A 62 9.60 7.10 -0.71
CA PHE A 62 8.71 8.03 -1.39
C PHE A 62 7.89 8.78 -0.34
N VAL A 63 7.63 10.06 -0.58
CA VAL A 63 6.70 10.84 0.22
C VAL A 63 5.70 11.50 -0.71
N TYR A 64 4.42 11.32 -0.41
CA TYR A 64 3.30 11.93 -1.11
C TYR A 64 2.57 12.87 -0.17
N GLU A 65 2.08 13.99 -0.69
CA GLU A 65 1.31 14.96 0.08
C GLU A 65 0.15 15.53 -0.74
N GLY A 66 -0.96 15.77 -0.06
CA GLY A 66 -2.13 16.48 -0.61
C GLY A 66 -2.71 17.40 0.45
N GLU A 67 -3.24 18.54 0.03
CA GLU A 67 -3.95 19.47 0.93
C GLU A 67 -5.26 19.92 0.28
N LYS A 68 -6.35 19.81 1.02
CA LYS A 68 -7.66 20.35 0.64
C LYS A 68 -8.11 21.34 1.69
N VAL A 69 -8.50 22.52 1.23
CA VAL A 69 -9.06 23.58 2.08
C VAL A 69 -10.54 23.69 1.77
N ASP A 70 -11.37 23.51 2.80
CA ASP A 70 -12.80 23.78 2.72
C ASP A 70 -13.01 25.29 2.48
N ALA A 71 -13.67 25.62 1.38
CA ALA A 71 -13.86 27.02 0.97
C ALA A 71 -14.83 27.80 1.87
N GLU A 72 -15.72 27.12 2.59
CA GLU A 72 -16.73 27.73 3.46
C GLU A 72 -16.19 27.93 4.89
N THR A 73 -15.53 26.91 5.44
CA THR A 73 -15.04 26.93 6.83
C THR A 73 -13.60 27.41 6.93
N GLY A 74 -12.81 27.27 5.86
CA GLY A 74 -11.36 27.50 5.86
C GLY A 74 -10.56 26.40 6.56
N GLU A 75 -11.19 25.30 6.95
CA GLU A 75 -10.50 24.14 7.51
C GLU A 75 -9.68 23.44 6.44
N SER A 76 -8.51 22.91 6.82
CA SER A 76 -7.62 22.18 5.92
C SER A 76 -7.50 20.73 6.36
N ILE A 77 -7.48 19.84 5.38
CA ILE A 77 -7.11 18.44 5.53
C ILE A 77 -5.80 18.26 4.78
N LEU A 78 -4.76 17.89 5.53
CA LEU A 78 -3.46 17.51 4.99
C LEU A 78 -3.33 16.00 5.05
N GLU A 79 -3.04 15.38 3.91
CA GLU A 79 -2.64 13.99 3.84
C GLU A 79 -1.16 13.87 3.52
N ARG A 80 -0.52 12.90 4.17
CA ARG A 80 0.85 12.52 3.85
C ARG A 80 0.99 11.02 3.90
N ASP A 81 1.52 10.46 2.83
CA ASP A 81 1.92 9.06 2.77
C ASP A 81 3.43 8.94 2.70
N THR A 82 3.98 7.99 3.46
CA THR A 82 5.39 7.62 3.34
C THR A 82 5.51 6.16 2.99
N ILE A 83 6.18 5.87 1.87
CA ILE A 83 6.43 4.51 1.40
C ILE A 83 7.92 4.24 1.48
N PHE A 84 8.32 3.12 2.08
CA PHE A 84 9.70 2.70 2.20
C PHE A 84 9.89 1.27 1.72
N VAL A 85 10.63 1.12 0.62
CA VAL A 85 11.04 -0.18 0.10
C VAL A 85 12.17 -0.72 0.99
N THR A 86 11.86 -1.65 1.88
CA THR A 86 12.81 -2.05 2.91
C THR A 86 13.88 -3.02 2.39
N PHE A 87 14.95 -3.23 3.17
CA PHE A 87 15.93 -4.28 2.91
C PHE A 87 15.42 -5.69 3.23
N ASN A 88 14.28 -5.79 3.93
CA ASN A 88 13.74 -7.06 4.36
C ASN A 88 12.95 -7.76 3.25
N THR A 89 12.90 -9.08 3.36
CA THR A 89 12.10 -9.96 2.49
C THR A 89 11.26 -10.90 3.34
N LYS A 90 10.15 -11.39 2.78
CA LYS A 90 9.31 -12.43 3.38
C LYS A 90 9.08 -13.54 2.38
N ASN A 91 8.95 -14.78 2.83
CA ASN A 91 8.52 -15.86 1.94
C ASN A 91 7.00 -16.01 2.01
N ILE A 92 6.33 -15.94 0.86
CA ILE A 92 4.88 -16.16 0.72
C ILE A 92 4.67 -17.13 -0.44
N LEU A 93 4.00 -18.25 -0.20
CA LEU A 93 3.77 -19.30 -1.19
C LEU A 93 5.04 -19.77 -1.95
N GLY A 94 6.18 -19.81 -1.25
CA GLY A 94 7.46 -20.21 -1.84
C GLY A 94 8.20 -19.09 -2.57
N VAL A 95 7.58 -17.93 -2.79
CA VAL A 95 8.18 -16.77 -3.45
C VAL A 95 8.81 -15.84 -2.41
N THR A 96 10.04 -15.38 -2.67
CA THR A 96 10.70 -14.35 -1.87
C THR A 96 10.16 -12.98 -2.29
N THR A 97 9.41 -12.34 -1.40
CA THR A 97 8.77 -11.03 -1.62
C THR A 97 9.58 -9.91 -0.96
N ARG A 98 9.55 -8.72 -1.55
CA ARG A 98 10.02 -7.48 -0.94
C ARG A 98 9.02 -7.04 0.12
N VAL A 99 9.53 -6.71 1.31
CA VAL A 99 8.74 -6.00 2.32
C VAL A 99 8.79 -4.51 2.02
N VAL A 100 7.63 -3.90 1.80
CA VAL A 100 7.45 -2.45 1.71
C VAL A 100 6.69 -1.99 2.95
N LYS A 101 7.03 -0.83 3.48
CA LYS A 101 6.29 -0.19 4.57
C LYS A 101 5.58 1.03 4.04
N HIS A 102 4.33 1.20 4.41
CA HIS A 102 3.53 2.36 4.10
C HIS A 102 2.97 2.92 5.42
N ALA A 103 3.12 4.23 5.63
CA ALA A 103 2.48 4.92 6.74
C ALA A 103 1.69 6.11 6.21
N ALA A 104 0.41 6.16 6.54
CA ALA A 104 -0.52 7.21 6.14
C ALA A 104 -0.82 8.14 7.32
N TYR A 105 -0.82 9.44 7.05
CA TYR A 105 -1.05 10.49 8.04
C TYR A 105 -2.13 11.44 7.57
N VAL A 106 -3.07 11.78 8.46
CA VAL A 106 -4.04 12.86 8.27
C VAL A 106 -3.77 13.93 9.32
N ASN A 107 -3.57 15.18 8.90
CA ASN A 107 -3.25 16.30 9.78
C ASN A 107 -2.07 16.00 10.74
N ASN A 108 -1.06 15.28 10.25
CA ASN A 108 0.11 14.77 10.98
C ASN A 108 -0.18 13.70 12.05
N VAL A 109 -1.39 13.14 12.10
CA VAL A 109 -1.76 12.00 12.94
C VAL A 109 -1.62 10.73 12.11
N LEU A 110 -0.92 9.71 12.63
CA LEU A 110 -0.79 8.41 11.98
C LEU A 110 -2.15 7.71 11.99
N VAL A 111 -2.72 7.44 10.82
CA VAL A 111 -4.03 6.77 10.70
C VAL A 111 -3.89 5.32 10.25
N GLU A 112 -2.79 4.97 9.58
CA GLU A 112 -2.50 3.61 9.12
C GLU A 112 -0.99 3.34 9.07
N ASP A 113 -0.56 2.15 9.49
CA ASP A 113 0.79 1.59 9.28
C ASP A 113 0.66 0.19 8.67
N THR A 114 1.13 0.06 7.43
CA THR A 114 0.91 -1.11 6.59
C THR A 114 2.25 -1.71 6.14
N ILE A 115 2.27 -3.05 6.12
CA ILE A 115 3.39 -3.84 5.62
C ILE A 115 2.93 -4.63 4.40
N ASP A 116 3.44 -4.27 3.24
CA ASP A 116 3.09 -4.86 1.96
C ASP A 116 4.16 -5.85 1.50
N TRP A 117 3.71 -6.84 0.72
CA TRP A 117 4.58 -7.83 0.11
C TRP A 117 4.41 -7.86 -1.39
N TYR A 118 5.49 -7.55 -2.12
CA TYR A 118 5.49 -7.57 -3.58
C TYR A 118 6.56 -8.50 -4.13
N ALA A 119 6.33 -9.06 -5.32
CA ALA A 119 7.33 -9.85 -6.04
C ALA A 119 7.17 -9.68 -7.55
N GLN A 120 8.27 -9.61 -8.29
CA GLN A 120 8.26 -9.61 -9.75
C GLN A 120 8.40 -11.05 -10.27
N ASP A 121 7.56 -11.43 -11.24
CA ASP A 121 7.74 -12.67 -11.99
C ASP A 121 8.73 -12.52 -13.14
N THR A 122 9.08 -13.65 -13.77
CA THR A 122 10.02 -13.73 -14.89
C THR A 122 9.53 -13.10 -16.19
N ASP A 123 8.23 -12.80 -16.31
CA ASP A 123 7.65 -12.04 -17.42
C ASP A 123 7.68 -10.52 -17.15
N GLY A 124 8.01 -10.11 -15.92
CA GLY A 124 8.17 -8.73 -15.49
C GLY A 124 6.94 -8.13 -14.79
N ASN A 125 5.89 -8.91 -14.54
CA ASN A 125 4.72 -8.45 -13.80
C ASN A 125 5.05 -8.38 -12.31
N VAL A 126 4.58 -7.35 -11.64
CA VAL A 126 4.72 -7.21 -10.20
C VAL A 126 3.43 -7.67 -9.53
N TRP A 127 3.55 -8.67 -8.67
CA TRP A 127 2.47 -9.28 -7.92
C TRP A 127 2.31 -8.62 -6.57
N TYR A 128 1.06 -8.40 -6.16
CA TYR A 128 0.72 -8.08 -4.79
C TYR A 128 0.43 -9.38 -4.03
N MET A 129 1.25 -9.68 -3.03
CA MET A 129 1.24 -10.97 -2.33
C MET A 129 0.50 -10.91 -0.99
N GLY A 130 0.03 -9.73 -0.60
CA GLY A 130 -0.69 -9.46 0.64
C GLY A 130 -0.19 -8.24 1.38
N GLU A 131 -0.92 -7.88 2.41
CA GLU A 131 -0.61 -6.79 3.32
C GLU A 131 -0.97 -7.14 4.78
N PHE A 132 -0.34 -6.43 5.71
CA PHE A 132 -0.79 -6.35 7.08
C PHE A 132 -0.92 -4.88 7.46
N ALA A 133 -2.16 -4.41 7.56
CA ALA A 133 -2.51 -3.06 7.94
C ALA A 133 -2.80 -2.97 9.43
N THR A 134 -2.34 -1.91 10.08
CA THR A 134 -2.79 -1.50 11.41
C THR A 134 -3.47 -0.14 11.29
N ASN A 135 -4.79 -0.14 11.43
CA ASN A 135 -5.61 1.07 11.38
C ASN A 135 -5.71 1.65 12.80
N PHE A 136 -5.57 2.97 12.92
CA PHE A 136 -5.62 3.69 14.21
C PHE A 136 -6.90 4.52 14.29
N GLU A 137 -7.71 4.26 15.32
CA GLU A 137 -8.97 4.96 15.54
C GLU A 137 -8.83 6.00 16.64
N TYR A 138 -9.26 7.24 16.35
CA TYR A 138 -9.19 8.37 17.27
C TYR A 138 -10.58 8.92 17.60
N ASP A 139 -10.75 9.47 18.81
CA ASP A 139 -11.92 10.28 19.17
C ASP A 139 -11.79 11.74 18.67
N ASP A 140 -12.84 12.54 18.83
CA ASP A 140 -12.88 13.95 18.40
C ASP A 140 -11.87 14.82 19.18
N GLU A 141 -11.41 14.39 20.34
CA GLU A 141 -10.34 15.02 21.11
C GLU A 141 -8.93 14.59 20.67
N GLY A 142 -8.82 13.68 19.70
CA GLY A 142 -7.56 13.18 19.15
C GLY A 142 -6.89 12.10 20.00
N ASN A 143 -7.61 11.47 20.93
CA ASN A 143 -7.08 10.34 21.69
C ASN A 143 -7.24 9.03 20.91
N LEU A 144 -6.19 8.20 20.92
CA LEU A 144 -6.27 6.85 20.36
C LEU A 144 -7.24 5.99 21.20
N ILE A 145 -8.31 5.52 20.57
CA ILE A 145 -9.36 4.71 21.21
C ILE A 145 -9.33 3.24 20.77
N GLY A 146 -8.66 2.92 19.67
CA GLY A 146 -8.61 1.56 19.16
C GLY A 146 -7.60 1.36 18.04
N THR A 147 -7.36 0.08 17.75
CA THR A 147 -6.68 -0.35 16.54
C THR A 147 -7.36 -1.60 16.00
N ASN A 148 -7.42 -1.74 14.69
CA ASN A 148 -7.87 -2.95 14.03
C ASN A 148 -6.92 -3.32 12.88
N ASN A 149 -7.12 -4.49 12.28
CA ASN A 149 -6.34 -4.98 11.14
C ASN A 149 -7.21 -5.24 9.91
N ASP A 150 -8.35 -4.55 9.82
CA ASP A 150 -9.27 -4.66 8.69
C ASP A 150 -8.53 -4.36 7.38
N GLY A 151 -8.80 -5.15 6.35
CA GLY A 151 -8.09 -5.08 5.07
C GLY A 151 -6.86 -5.99 5.00
N SER A 152 -6.29 -6.45 6.13
CA SER A 152 -5.12 -7.34 6.09
C SER A 152 -5.42 -8.69 5.42
N TRP A 153 -4.58 -9.09 4.47
CA TRP A 153 -4.70 -10.36 3.76
C TRP A 153 -3.33 -10.92 3.36
N SER A 154 -3.25 -12.23 3.09
CA SER A 154 -2.02 -12.84 2.61
C SER A 154 -2.35 -13.95 1.63
N ALA A 155 -1.68 -13.95 0.47
CA ALA A 155 -1.85 -15.00 -0.53
C ALA A 155 -1.69 -16.41 0.09
N GLY A 156 -2.65 -17.30 -0.19
CA GLY A 156 -2.69 -18.66 0.34
C GLY A 156 -3.32 -18.81 1.73
N VAL A 157 -3.73 -17.72 2.37
CA VAL A 157 -4.47 -17.71 3.65
C VAL A 157 -5.93 -17.40 3.36
N ASN A 158 -6.86 -18.07 4.07
CA ASN A 158 -8.30 -17.80 3.98
C ASN A 158 -8.91 -17.78 2.55
N GLY A 159 -8.29 -18.49 1.61
CA GLY A 159 -8.70 -18.51 0.21
C GLY A 159 -8.24 -17.31 -0.63
N ALA A 160 -7.42 -16.43 -0.07
CA ALA A 160 -6.85 -15.28 -0.77
C ALA A 160 -5.86 -15.71 -1.86
N LEU A 161 -5.95 -15.05 -3.01
CA LEU A 161 -5.09 -15.23 -4.17
C LEU A 161 -4.41 -13.89 -4.51
N PRO A 162 -3.13 -13.91 -4.91
CA PRO A 162 -2.43 -12.68 -5.27
C PRO A 162 -2.88 -12.18 -6.65
N GLY A 163 -2.90 -10.86 -6.82
CA GLY A 163 -3.15 -10.18 -8.09
C GLY A 163 -1.90 -9.49 -8.62
N TYR A 164 -2.03 -8.76 -9.73
CA TYR A 164 -0.98 -7.87 -10.20
C TYR A 164 -1.13 -6.51 -9.52
N ILE A 165 -0.07 -5.97 -8.91
CA ILE A 165 -0.04 -4.54 -8.59
C ILE A 165 0.30 -3.72 -9.85
N MET A 166 1.12 -4.29 -10.74
CA MET A 166 1.53 -3.66 -11.99
C MET A 166 1.92 -4.69 -13.04
N GLU A 167 1.38 -4.58 -14.26
CA GLU A 167 1.72 -5.44 -15.38
C GLU A 167 3.10 -5.10 -15.97
N ALA A 168 3.75 -6.08 -16.61
CA ALA A 168 5.01 -5.87 -17.33
C ALA A 168 4.82 -4.97 -18.56
N ASN A 169 3.68 -5.10 -19.23
CA ASN A 169 3.36 -4.43 -20.49
C ASN A 169 1.89 -4.01 -20.52
N PRO A 170 1.50 -3.01 -19.71
CA PRO A 170 0.11 -2.58 -19.58
C PRO A 170 -0.45 -2.07 -20.92
N GLN A 171 -1.67 -2.45 -21.25
CA GLN A 171 -2.42 -1.98 -22.41
C GLN A 171 -3.70 -1.27 -21.96
N VAL A 172 -4.10 -0.22 -22.67
CA VAL A 172 -5.37 0.47 -22.39
C VAL A 172 -6.54 -0.51 -22.45
N GLY A 173 -7.31 -0.56 -21.35
CA GLY A 173 -8.43 -1.47 -21.18
C GLY A 173 -8.13 -2.76 -20.44
N ASP A 174 -6.85 -3.07 -20.16
CA ASP A 174 -6.48 -4.16 -19.25
C ASP A 174 -7.14 -3.90 -17.89
N ASN A 175 -7.66 -4.96 -17.29
CA ASN A 175 -8.39 -4.90 -16.02
C ASN A 175 -8.07 -6.16 -15.23
N TYR A 176 -7.56 -5.99 -14.02
CA TYR A 176 -7.05 -7.08 -13.21
C TYR A 176 -7.31 -6.84 -11.73
N TYR A 177 -7.44 -7.94 -10.98
CA TYR A 177 -7.37 -7.84 -9.53
C TYR A 177 -5.96 -7.49 -9.10
N GLN A 178 -5.85 -6.53 -8.19
CA GLN A 178 -4.67 -6.30 -7.35
C GLN A 178 -4.74 -7.20 -6.11
N GLU A 179 -5.95 -7.32 -5.55
CA GLU A 179 -6.23 -8.15 -4.38
C GLU A 179 -7.40 -9.08 -4.68
N PHE A 180 -7.29 -10.36 -4.29
CA PHE A 180 -8.41 -11.28 -4.33
C PHE A 180 -8.51 -12.07 -3.03
N ALA A 181 -9.07 -11.45 -2.00
CA ALA A 181 -9.24 -11.98 -0.66
C ALA A 181 -10.66 -11.72 -0.14
N PRO A 182 -11.70 -12.36 -0.73
CA PRO A 182 -13.10 -12.08 -0.43
C PRO A 182 -13.49 -12.36 1.03
N ASN A 183 -12.80 -13.30 1.70
CA ASN A 183 -13.07 -13.63 3.10
C ASN A 183 -12.37 -12.69 4.10
N ASP A 184 -11.45 -11.84 3.62
CA ASP A 184 -10.71 -10.86 4.42
C ASP A 184 -11.13 -9.42 4.10
N GLY A 185 -12.04 -9.22 3.14
CA GLY A 185 -12.54 -7.91 2.76
C GLY A 185 -11.56 -7.10 1.91
N ALA A 186 -10.79 -7.77 1.05
CA ALA A 186 -9.84 -7.16 0.12
C ALA A 186 -10.11 -7.68 -1.31
N LEU A 187 -10.60 -6.80 -2.19
CA LEU A 187 -11.01 -7.12 -3.58
C LEU A 187 -10.68 -5.95 -4.53
N ASP A 188 -9.53 -5.33 -4.30
CA ASP A 188 -9.11 -4.17 -5.08
C ASP A 188 -8.69 -4.57 -6.49
N GLN A 189 -8.98 -3.70 -7.45
CA GLN A 189 -8.78 -3.92 -8.87
C GLN A 189 -8.32 -2.63 -9.54
N ALA A 190 -7.52 -2.81 -10.59
CA ALA A 190 -7.06 -1.71 -11.43
C ALA A 190 -7.43 -1.96 -12.88
N LYS A 191 -7.79 -0.87 -13.56
CA LYS A 191 -8.00 -0.83 -15.00
C LYS A 191 -7.06 0.19 -15.63
N VAL A 192 -6.28 -0.22 -16.62
CA VAL A 192 -5.44 0.71 -17.38
C VAL A 192 -6.34 1.66 -18.18
N PHE A 193 -6.34 2.93 -17.80
CA PHE A 193 -7.23 3.95 -18.33
C PHE A 193 -6.62 4.70 -19.50
N SER A 194 -5.38 5.18 -19.36
CA SER A 194 -4.63 5.87 -20.42
C SER A 194 -3.13 5.56 -20.32
N ILE A 195 -2.41 5.74 -21.45
CA ILE A 195 -0.96 5.58 -21.52
C ILE A 195 -0.38 6.73 -22.35
N GLY A 196 0.66 7.36 -21.83
CA GLY A 196 1.40 8.44 -22.50
C GLY A 196 0.73 9.81 -22.39
N GLU A 197 -0.26 9.95 -21.51
CA GLU A 197 -0.84 11.24 -21.15
C GLU A 197 0.16 12.08 -20.35
N SER A 198 0.17 13.39 -20.57
CA SER A 198 1.05 14.31 -19.86
C SER A 198 0.38 14.80 -18.57
N VAL A 199 1.00 14.56 -17.42
CA VAL A 199 0.57 15.01 -16.09
C VAL A 199 1.66 15.90 -15.50
N SER A 200 1.24 17.00 -14.88
CA SER A 200 2.13 17.95 -14.20
C SER A 200 1.93 17.86 -12.69
N ILE A 201 3.03 17.73 -11.95
CA ILE A 201 3.07 17.81 -10.49
C ILE A 201 4.14 18.81 -10.05
N GLY A 202 4.27 19.07 -8.75
CA GLY A 202 5.29 19.97 -8.20
C GLY A 202 6.74 19.65 -8.61
N LEU A 203 7.03 18.41 -9.02
CA LEU A 203 8.35 17.96 -9.47
C LEU A 203 8.60 18.06 -10.99
N GLY A 204 7.58 18.40 -11.78
CA GLY A 204 7.70 18.58 -13.23
C GLY A 204 6.58 17.92 -14.04
N ASP A 205 6.80 17.81 -15.34
CA ASP A 205 5.88 17.20 -16.30
C ASP A 205 6.32 15.79 -16.68
N PHE A 206 5.38 14.84 -16.69
CA PHE A 206 5.63 13.43 -16.93
C PHE A 206 4.62 12.85 -17.91
N ASN A 207 5.06 11.93 -18.77
CA ASN A 207 4.13 11.06 -19.49
C ASN A 207 3.84 9.84 -18.62
N VAL A 208 2.57 9.54 -18.39
CA VAL A 208 2.16 8.56 -17.38
C VAL A 208 1.41 7.38 -17.97
N LEU A 209 1.49 6.26 -17.26
CA LEU A 209 0.45 5.23 -17.23
C LEU A 209 -0.59 5.67 -16.20
N LYS A 210 -1.86 5.77 -16.59
CA LYS A 210 -2.97 6.10 -15.70
C LYS A 210 -3.83 4.85 -15.48
N THR A 211 -4.01 4.43 -14.23
CA THR A 211 -4.96 3.38 -13.85
C THR A 211 -6.17 4.01 -13.18
N LEU A 212 -7.36 3.47 -13.45
CA LEU A 212 -8.56 3.70 -12.66
C LEU A 212 -8.70 2.51 -11.71
N GLU A 213 -8.71 2.78 -10.41
CA GLU A 213 -8.73 1.77 -9.36
C GLU A 213 -10.00 1.86 -8.52
N THR A 214 -10.47 0.72 -8.04
CA THR A 214 -11.68 0.60 -7.22
C THR A 214 -11.68 -0.76 -6.51
N THR A 215 -12.74 -1.04 -5.76
CA THR A 215 -12.93 -2.31 -5.07
C THR A 215 -14.34 -2.84 -5.28
N GLU A 216 -14.52 -4.15 -5.44
CA GLU A 216 -15.86 -4.73 -5.61
C GLU A 216 -16.75 -4.53 -4.37
N LEU A 217 -16.13 -4.25 -3.23
CA LEU A 217 -16.80 -4.04 -1.95
C LEU A 217 -17.48 -2.68 -1.86
N ASP A 218 -16.97 -1.70 -2.61
CA ASP A 218 -17.43 -0.31 -2.65
C ASP A 218 -17.12 0.30 -4.03
N PRO A 219 -17.91 -0.06 -5.05
CA PRO A 219 -17.61 0.27 -6.45
C PRO A 219 -17.82 1.75 -6.79
N ASP A 220 -18.39 2.53 -5.87
CA ASP A 220 -18.57 3.97 -6.03
C ASP A 220 -17.29 4.74 -5.62
N VAL A 221 -16.37 4.08 -4.89
CA VAL A 221 -15.05 4.64 -4.57
C VAL A 221 -14.12 4.38 -5.75
N LEU A 222 -13.79 5.46 -6.45
CA LEU A 222 -12.90 5.46 -7.61
C LEU A 222 -11.68 6.34 -7.32
N GLU A 223 -10.50 5.88 -7.75
CA GLU A 223 -9.27 6.67 -7.74
C GLU A 223 -8.58 6.57 -9.10
N PHE A 224 -7.94 7.63 -9.58
CA PHE A 224 -6.89 7.48 -10.57
C PHE A 224 -5.52 7.43 -9.90
N LYS A 225 -4.68 6.52 -10.37
CA LYS A 225 -3.25 6.49 -10.04
C LYS A 225 -2.42 6.70 -11.30
N ASN A 226 -1.51 7.66 -11.22
CA ASN A 226 -0.68 8.09 -12.34
C ASN A 226 0.77 7.68 -12.08
N TYR A 227 1.33 6.86 -12.96
CA TYR A 227 2.67 6.28 -12.82
C TYR A 227 3.60 6.81 -13.92
N ALA A 228 4.73 7.42 -13.53
CA ALA A 228 5.77 7.84 -14.44
C ALA A 228 6.83 6.73 -14.63
N PRO A 229 7.24 6.42 -15.88
CA PRO A 229 8.31 5.46 -16.14
C PRO A 229 9.61 5.81 -15.40
N GLY A 230 10.19 4.82 -14.71
CA GLY A 230 11.43 4.94 -13.94
C GLY A 230 11.26 5.60 -12.57
N ILE A 231 10.05 6.06 -12.21
CA ILE A 231 9.73 6.65 -10.92
C ILE A 231 8.70 5.81 -10.17
N GLY A 232 7.63 5.40 -10.87
CA GLY A 232 6.46 4.76 -10.26
C GLY A 232 5.34 5.77 -10.04
N LEU A 233 4.55 5.59 -8.98
CA LEU A 233 3.41 6.45 -8.66
C LEU A 233 3.89 7.90 -8.45
N ILE A 234 3.21 8.85 -9.08
CA ILE A 234 3.53 10.28 -8.97
C ILE A 234 2.34 11.15 -8.54
N LEU A 235 1.11 10.68 -8.77
CA LEU A 235 -0.11 11.41 -8.44
C LEU A 235 -1.25 10.40 -8.20
N VAL A 236 -1.96 10.60 -7.09
CA VAL A 236 -3.25 9.96 -6.79
C VAL A 236 -4.33 11.02 -6.87
N GLU A 237 -5.41 10.70 -7.57
CA GLU A 237 -6.62 11.51 -7.72
C GLU A 237 -7.76 10.71 -7.08
N GLU A 238 -8.26 11.17 -5.93
CA GLU A 238 -9.08 10.39 -5.02
C GLU A 238 -10.55 10.79 -5.05
N ASN A 239 -11.42 9.82 -4.77
CA ASN A 239 -12.87 9.99 -4.68
C ASN A 239 -13.42 10.69 -5.92
N LEU A 240 -13.19 10.09 -7.09
CA LEU A 240 -13.64 10.66 -8.36
C LEU A 240 -15.18 10.75 -8.41
N ASP A 241 -15.70 11.88 -8.88
CA ASP A 241 -17.13 12.07 -9.06
C ASP A 241 -17.68 11.39 -10.34
N GLU A 242 -18.94 11.65 -10.67
CA GLU A 242 -19.60 11.07 -11.85
C GLU A 242 -18.99 11.50 -13.19
N ASP A 243 -18.27 12.62 -13.21
CA ASP A 243 -17.54 13.15 -14.37
C ASP A 243 -16.05 12.73 -14.35
N LEU A 244 -15.64 11.94 -13.36
CA LEU A 244 -14.26 11.50 -13.10
C LEU A 244 -13.32 12.63 -12.68
N GLU A 245 -13.86 13.67 -12.06
CA GLU A 245 -13.07 14.73 -11.46
C GLU A 245 -12.74 14.38 -10.00
N PRO A 246 -11.49 14.53 -9.54
CA PRO A 246 -11.12 14.19 -8.17
C PRO A 246 -11.62 15.19 -7.15
N GLU A 247 -12.05 14.68 -6.00
CA GLU A 247 -12.32 15.51 -4.82
C GLU A 247 -11.05 15.87 -4.05
N PHE A 248 -9.99 15.08 -4.17
CA PHE A 248 -8.71 15.27 -3.49
C PHE A 248 -7.57 14.73 -4.35
N THR A 249 -6.38 15.33 -4.22
CA THR A 249 -5.19 14.88 -4.94
C THR A 249 -3.98 14.81 -4.02
N SER A 250 -3.21 13.74 -4.13
CA SER A 250 -1.94 13.55 -3.41
C SER A 250 -0.80 13.38 -4.41
N GLU A 251 0.18 14.27 -4.38
CA GLU A 251 1.31 14.30 -5.31
C GLU A 251 2.58 13.77 -4.66
N LEU A 252 3.45 13.14 -5.46
CA LEU A 252 4.81 12.81 -5.04
C LEU A 252 5.60 14.10 -4.81
N VAL A 253 6.05 14.31 -3.57
CA VAL A 253 6.85 15.49 -3.19
C VAL A 253 8.33 15.18 -3.01
N SER A 254 8.71 13.92 -2.72
CA SER A 254 10.11 13.54 -2.62
C SER A 254 10.37 12.06 -2.84
N ILE A 255 11.57 11.76 -3.38
CA ILE A 255 12.16 10.43 -3.45
C ILE A 255 13.56 10.50 -2.83
N GLU A 256 13.84 9.62 -1.88
CA GLU A 256 15.11 9.53 -1.19
C GLU A 256 15.66 8.10 -1.29
N THR A 257 16.98 7.94 -1.39
CA THR A 257 17.63 6.62 -1.25
C THR A 257 18.43 6.58 0.03
N VAL A 258 18.10 5.62 0.89
CA VAL A 258 18.76 5.36 2.17
C VAL A 258 19.61 4.10 2.04
N SER A 259 20.83 4.11 2.58
CA SER A 259 21.69 2.92 2.59
C SER A 259 21.33 1.97 3.74
N ALA A 260 21.62 0.68 3.60
CA ALA A 260 21.41 -0.29 4.68
C ALA A 260 22.25 0.04 5.93
N GLU A 261 23.44 0.61 5.74
CA GLU A 261 24.37 0.98 6.83
C GLU A 261 23.90 2.16 7.68
N SER A 262 22.96 2.97 7.16
CA SER A 262 22.41 4.14 7.87
C SER A 262 21.24 3.81 8.81
N ILE A 263 20.74 2.57 8.83
CA ILE A 263 19.69 2.17 9.75
C ILE A 263 20.36 1.68 11.06
N PRO A 264 20.18 2.38 12.20
CA PRO A 264 20.71 1.88 13.46
C PRO A 264 20.12 0.51 13.77
N GLU A 265 20.98 -0.49 13.98
CA GLU A 265 20.59 -1.81 14.49
C GLU A 265 19.63 -1.62 15.69
N PRO A 266 18.52 -2.37 15.77
CA PRO A 266 17.65 -2.31 16.93
C PRO A 266 18.50 -2.68 18.14
N THR A 267 18.68 -1.72 19.06
CA THR A 267 19.47 -1.92 20.28
C THR A 267 18.90 -3.12 21.03
N GLY A 268 19.59 -4.25 20.93
CA GLY A 268 19.16 -5.53 21.46
C GLY A 268 18.82 -5.40 22.94
N VAL A 269 17.65 -5.91 23.30
CA VAL A 269 17.28 -6.22 24.67
C VAL A 269 18.36 -7.14 25.23
N LEU A 270 19.21 -6.59 26.11
CA LEU A 270 20.21 -7.32 26.86
C LEU A 270 19.50 -8.43 27.64
N GLY A 271 19.75 -9.67 27.21
CA GLY A 271 19.25 -10.86 27.87
C GLY A 271 19.67 -10.89 29.34
N LEU A 272 18.68 -11.03 30.22
CA LEU A 272 18.86 -11.51 31.59
C LEU A 272 19.31 -12.98 31.54
N LEU A 273 20.59 -13.21 31.29
CA LEU A 273 21.23 -14.50 31.56
C LEU A 273 21.66 -14.53 33.02
N GLY A 274 20.97 -15.38 33.78
CA GLY A 274 21.22 -15.62 35.20
C GLY A 274 22.65 -16.04 35.49
N VAL A 275 23.26 -15.37 36.46
CA VAL A 275 24.55 -15.75 37.02
C VAL A 275 24.32 -16.88 38.03
N GLY A 276 24.43 -18.13 37.55
CA GLY A 276 24.67 -19.29 38.40
C GLY A 276 26.15 -19.32 38.81
N LEU A 277 26.43 -18.94 40.06
CA LEU A 277 27.76 -19.05 40.67
C LEU A 277 28.14 -20.52 40.90
N PHE A 278 28.96 -21.08 40.02
CA PHE A 278 29.69 -22.34 40.24
C PHE A 278 30.99 -22.05 41.01
N CYS A 279 30.98 -22.32 42.33
CA CYS A 279 32.20 -22.33 43.14
C CYS A 279 32.88 -23.70 43.04
N TRP A 280 33.97 -23.79 42.29
CA TRP A 280 34.89 -24.94 42.31
C TRP A 280 35.96 -24.72 43.36
N ARG A 281 35.97 -25.53 44.44
CA ARG A 281 37.09 -25.58 45.40
C ARG A 281 37.71 -26.98 45.40
N ARG A 282 39.03 -26.98 45.24
CA ARG A 282 39.93 -28.10 44.93
C ARG A 282 40.20 -28.97 46.18
N GLN A 283 40.13 -30.29 45.97
CA GLN A 283 40.88 -31.41 46.58
C GLN A 283 41.06 -31.53 48.11
N ARG A 284 40.73 -32.72 48.65
CA ARG A 284 41.73 -33.63 49.26
C ARG A 284 41.20 -35.07 49.38
N SER A 285 42.03 -36.00 48.95
CA SER A 285 41.95 -37.46 49.10
C SER A 285 42.22 -37.94 50.53
N LYS A 286 41.55 -39.02 50.97
CA LYS A 286 42.02 -40.09 51.89
C LYS A 286 40.98 -41.23 51.90
N ALA A 287 41.32 -42.41 51.38
CA ALA A 287 41.64 -43.67 52.12
C ALA A 287 40.39 -44.44 52.61
N ILE A 288 39.99 -45.56 51.97
CA ILE A 288 40.30 -47.00 52.26
C ILE A 288 39.40 -47.63 53.36
N SER A 289 38.73 -48.73 52.97
CA SER A 289 38.09 -49.85 53.73
C SER A 289 36.99 -49.50 54.73
N ALA A 290 35.94 -50.29 54.95
CA ALA A 290 35.58 -51.68 54.63
C ALA A 290 34.06 -51.74 54.42
#